data_AF-A0A5C6YUQ7-F1
#
_entry.id   AF-A0A5C6YUQ7-F1
#
_cell.length_a   1.000
_cell.length_b   1.000
_cell.length_c   1.000
_cell.angle_alpha   90.00
_cell.angle_beta   90.00
_cell.angle_gamma   90.00
#
_symmetry.space_group_name_H-M   'P 1'
#
loop_
_entity.id
_entity.type
_entity.pdbx_description
1 polymer ?
#
loop_
_entity_poly.entity_id
_entity_poly.type
_entity_poly.pdbx_seq_one_letter_code
_entity_poly.pdbx_strand_id
1 'polypeptide(L)'
;MKINEMIVYCLIYPILTMTFFMIWISKSTLAGGEIGMTPILVGIVLLIVFGIEMTLTLLLKKRLTRTRNKIIGLIIAFFLYEIVMWFMSGTLVLLESFQEPFYENISGAYSFSSIISLIIILILVLIKNGLKNKKNVLQHRI
;
A
#
# COMPACT_ATOMS: atom_id res chain seq x y z
N MET A 1 21.12 7.54 13.75
CA MET A 1 20.92 6.83 12.47
C MET A 1 19.68 7.38 11.78
N LYS A 2 19.79 8.00 10.59
CA LYS A 2 18.60 8.49 9.87
C LYS A 2 17.86 7.28 9.28
N ILE A 3 16.65 7.01 9.75
CA ILE A 3 15.79 5.96 9.19
C ILE A 3 15.47 6.33 7.73
N ASN A 4 15.59 5.36 6.81
CA ASN A 4 15.25 5.58 5.42
C ASN A 4 13.73 5.75 5.30
N GLU A 5 13.29 6.80 4.60
CA GLU A 5 11.87 7.14 4.45
C GLU A 5 11.06 5.99 3.85
N MET A 6 11.64 5.25 2.91
CA MET A 6 10.99 4.09 2.31
C MET A 6 10.73 2.96 3.29
N ILE A 7 11.58 2.78 4.32
CA ILE A 7 11.35 1.79 5.37
C ILE A 7 10.10 2.15 6.16
N VAL A 8 9.92 3.45 6.45
CA VAL A 8 8.72 3.94 7.13
C VAL A 8 7.48 3.70 6.27
N TYR A 9 7.56 3.94 4.96
CA TYR A 9 6.44 3.70 4.06
C TYR A 9 6.10 2.21 3.91
N CYS A 10 7.08 1.31 3.84
CA CYS A 10 6.86 -0.13 3.87
C CYS A 10 6.15 -0.59 5.16
N LEU A 11 6.39 0.07 6.30
CA LEU A 11 5.69 -0.22 7.56
C LEU A 11 4.26 0.35 7.57
N ILE A 12 4.08 1.57 7.07
CA ILE A 12 2.77 2.26 7.06
C ILE A 12 1.79 1.59 6.09
N TYR A 13 2.27 1.09 4.95
CA TYR A 13 1.45 0.49 3.91
C TYR A 13 0.53 -0.65 4.39
N PRO A 14 1.02 -1.72 5.04
CA PRO A 14 0.16 -2.80 5.53
C PRO A 14 -0.78 -2.32 6.63
N ILE A 15 -0.35 -1.39 7.50
CA ILE A 15 -1.20 -0.84 8.56
C ILE A 15 -2.39 -0.08 7.97
N LEU A 16 -2.14 0.81 7.00
CA LEU A 16 -3.21 1.55 6.32
C LEU A 16 -4.14 0.61 5.55
N THR A 17 -3.57 -0.35 4.83
CA THR A 17 -4.36 -1.29 4.00
C THR A 17 -5.29 -2.11 4.87
N MET A 18 -4.77 -2.67 5.96
CA MET A 18 -5.59 -3.40 6.93
C MET A 18 -6.65 -2.50 7.58
N THR A 19 -6.30 -1.25 7.91
CA THR A 19 -7.25 -0.30 8.52
C THR A 19 -8.41 0.01 7.58
N PHE A 20 -8.15 0.34 6.31
CA PHE A 20 -9.22 0.59 5.33
C PHE A 20 -10.05 -0.65 5.06
N PHE A 21 -9.41 -1.82 5.02
CA PHE A 21 -10.12 -3.08 4.85
C PHE A 21 -11.06 -3.37 6.02
N MET A 22 -10.63 -3.15 7.26
CA MET A 22 -11.47 -3.31 8.45
C MET A 22 -12.61 -2.29 8.51
N ILE A 23 -12.37 -1.04 8.08
CA ILE A 23 -13.43 -0.03 7.93
C ILE A 23 -14.47 -0.52 6.90
N TRP A 24 -14.03 -1.09 5.78
CA TRP A 24 -14.94 -1.65 4.80
C TRP A 24 -15.76 -2.81 5.36
N ILE A 25 -15.12 -3.76 6.06
CA ILE A 25 -15.82 -4.90 6.70
C ILE A 25 -16.96 -4.39 7.60
N SER A 26 -16.69 -3.38 8.43
CA SER A 26 -17.71 -2.81 9.34
C SER A 26 -18.93 -2.22 8.64
N LYS A 27 -18.86 -2.00 7.33
CA LYS A 27 -19.94 -1.48 6.48
C LYS A 27 -20.44 -2.50 5.45
N SER A 28 -19.80 -3.66 5.35
CA SER A 28 -20.15 -4.70 4.38
C SER A 28 -21.48 -5.36 4.76
N THR A 29 -22.20 -5.85 3.75
CA THR A 29 -23.48 -6.57 3.91
C THR A 29 -23.32 -8.10 3.87
N LEU A 30 -22.08 -8.59 3.92
CA LEU A 30 -21.73 -9.99 3.76
C LEU A 30 -22.15 -10.86 4.95
N ALA A 31 -22.34 -12.16 4.69
CA ALA A 31 -22.65 -13.13 5.73
C ALA A 31 -21.46 -13.33 6.68
N GLY A 32 -21.74 -13.52 7.98
CA GLY A 32 -20.71 -13.51 9.04
C GLY A 32 -19.57 -14.53 8.89
N GLY A 33 -19.78 -15.63 8.16
CA GLY A 33 -18.73 -16.61 7.87
C GLY A 33 -17.63 -16.11 6.92
N GLU A 34 -18.03 -15.36 5.88
CA GLU A 34 -17.10 -14.78 4.89
C GLU A 34 -16.31 -13.62 5.49
N ILE A 35 -16.93 -12.87 6.42
CA ILE A 35 -16.31 -11.78 7.17
C ILE A 35 -15.22 -12.28 8.13
N GLY A 36 -15.35 -13.50 8.66
CA GLY A 36 -14.41 -14.02 9.66
C GLY A 36 -13.03 -14.37 9.10
N MET A 37 -12.97 -14.91 7.87
CA MET A 37 -11.72 -15.41 7.27
C MET A 37 -10.99 -14.37 6.41
N THR A 38 -11.74 -13.42 5.85
CA THR A 38 -11.21 -12.39 4.95
C THR A 38 -10.10 -11.51 5.57
N PRO A 39 -10.17 -11.05 6.84
CA PRO A 39 -9.08 -10.32 7.49
C PRO A 39 -7.80 -11.14 7.63
N ILE A 40 -7.93 -12.45 7.87
CA ILE A 40 -6.78 -13.35 8.06
C ILE A 40 -6.02 -13.48 6.74
N LEU A 41 -6.74 -13.67 5.63
CA LEU A 41 -6.15 -13.73 4.30
C LEU A 41 -5.38 -12.44 3.98
N VAL A 42 -6.03 -11.28 4.17
CA VAL A 42 -5.40 -9.97 3.94
C VAL A 42 -4.17 -9.78 4.82
N GLY A 43 -4.25 -10.17 6.09
CA GLY A 43 -3.12 -10.13 7.01
C GLY A 43 -1.92 -10.95 6.53
N ILE A 44 -2.16 -12.19 6.09
CA ILE A 44 -1.10 -13.07 5.55
C ILE A 44 -0.48 -12.46 4.29
N VAL A 45 -1.30 -11.99 3.35
CA VAL A 45 -0.84 -11.35 2.12
C VAL A 45 0.02 -10.13 2.43
N LEU A 46 -0.45 -9.26 3.34
CA LEU A 46 0.28 -8.06 3.74
C LEU A 46 1.61 -8.39 4.42
N LEU A 47 1.69 -9.47 5.21
CA LEU A 47 2.95 -9.92 5.81
C LEU A 47 3.95 -10.40 4.75
N ILE A 48 3.50 -11.14 3.74
CA ILE A 48 4.34 -11.59 2.63
C ILE A 48 4.85 -10.38 1.84
N VAL A 49 3.94 -9.48 1.44
CA VAL A 49 4.27 -8.26 0.69
C VAL A 49 5.25 -7.40 1.49
N PHE A 50 5.00 -7.20 2.78
CA PHE A 50 5.90 -6.47 3.67
C PHE A 50 7.31 -7.08 3.72
N GLY A 51 7.42 -8.40 3.87
CA GLY A 51 8.72 -9.08 3.92
C GLY A 51 9.54 -8.87 2.64
N ILE A 52 8.89 -9.00 1.48
CA ILE A 52 9.53 -8.80 0.18
C ILE A 52 9.91 -7.33 -0.02
N GLU A 53 8.98 -6.39 0.22
CA GLU A 53 9.23 -4.96 0.06
C GLU A 53 10.33 -4.43 0.97
N MET A 54 10.34 -4.88 2.23
CA MET A 54 11.35 -4.48 3.19
C MET A 54 12.73 -4.97 2.74
N THR A 55 12.82 -6.20 2.25
CA THR A 55 14.06 -6.77 1.69
C THR A 55 14.53 -5.96 0.48
N LEU A 56 13.65 -5.69 -0.49
CA LEU A 56 13.95 -4.88 -1.67
C LEU A 56 14.39 -3.46 -1.29
N THR A 57 13.72 -2.84 -0.33
CA THR A 57 14.01 -1.49 0.14
C THR A 57 15.37 -1.40 0.82
N LEU A 58 15.75 -2.41 1.59
CA LEU A 58 17.06 -2.48 2.23
C LEU A 58 18.19 -2.70 1.21
N LEU A 59 17.99 -3.59 0.23
CA LEU A 59 18.95 -3.84 -0.85
C LEU A 59 19.14 -2.60 -1.73
N LEU A 60 18.05 -1.91 -2.08
CA LEU A 60 18.04 -0.76 -2.98
C LEU A 60 18.12 0.60 -2.26
N LYS A 61 18.43 0.61 -0.96
CA LYS A 61 18.40 1.83 -0.11
C LYS A 61 19.12 3.04 -0.71
N LYS A 62 20.26 2.81 -1.38
CA LYS A 62 21.06 3.88 -2.01
C LYS A 62 20.35 4.49 -3.22
N ARG A 63 19.62 3.67 -4.00
CA ARG A 63 18.88 4.08 -5.21
C ARG A 63 17.53 4.72 -4.87
N LEU A 64 16.89 4.35 -3.78
CA LEU A 64 15.57 4.86 -3.36
C LEU A 64 15.57 6.27 -2.74
N THR A 65 16.67 7.01 -2.87
CA THR A 65 16.78 8.38 -2.35
C THR A 65 16.05 9.41 -3.21
N ARG A 66 15.96 9.18 -4.53
CA ARG A 66 15.28 10.06 -5.49
C ARG A 66 13.76 9.84 -5.48
N THR A 67 12.98 10.92 -5.55
CA THR A 67 11.51 10.88 -5.56
C THR A 67 10.94 9.98 -6.64
N ARG A 68 11.49 10.03 -7.87
CA ARG A 68 11.08 9.14 -8.97
C ARG A 68 11.19 7.66 -8.59
N ASN A 69 12.27 7.28 -7.91
CA ASN A 69 12.50 5.88 -7.52
C ASN A 69 11.57 5.46 -6.38
N LYS A 70 11.16 6.39 -5.51
CA LYS A 70 10.13 6.13 -4.49
C LYS A 70 8.77 5.87 -5.13
N ILE A 71 8.38 6.67 -6.11
CA ILE A 71 7.13 6.48 -6.87
C ILE A 71 7.15 5.12 -7.57
N ILE A 72 8.25 4.77 -8.24
CA ILE A 72 8.42 3.44 -8.84
C ILE A 72 8.29 2.34 -7.78
N GLY A 73 8.85 2.54 -6.58
CA GLY A 73 8.68 1.62 -5.45
C GLY A 73 7.22 1.42 -5.05
N LEU A 74 6.42 2.48 -4.98
CA LEU A 74 4.99 2.39 -4.68
C LEU A 74 4.19 1.67 -5.78
N ILE A 75 4.58 1.84 -7.05
CA ILE A 75 3.97 1.11 -8.17
C ILE A 75 4.31 -0.39 -8.06
N ILE A 76 5.57 -0.72 -7.75
CA ILE A 76 5.99 -2.11 -7.53
C ILE A 76 5.26 -2.73 -6.33
N ALA A 77 5.07 -1.97 -5.25
CA ALA A 77 4.29 -2.39 -4.07
C ALA A 77 2.87 -2.83 -4.44
N PHE A 78 2.17 -2.01 -5.24
CA PHE A 78 0.83 -2.35 -5.73
C PHE A 78 0.82 -3.66 -6.53
N PHE A 79 1.71 -3.78 -7.52
CA PHE A 79 1.75 -4.99 -8.34
C PHE A 79 2.15 -6.23 -7.55
N LEU A 80 3.05 -6.08 -6.58
CA LEU A 80 3.43 -7.18 -5.70
C LEU A 80 2.24 -7.63 -4.86
N TYR A 81 1.47 -6.71 -4.30
CA TYR A 81 0.24 -7.03 -3.59
C TYR A 81 -0.77 -7.77 -4.47
N GLU A 82 -1.05 -7.25 -5.67
CA GLU A 82 -1.96 -7.90 -6.63
C GLU A 82 -1.48 -9.30 -7.05
N ILE A 83 -0.17 -9.49 -7.26
CA ILE A 83 0.40 -10.80 -7.59
C ILE A 83 0.26 -11.79 -6.44
N VAL A 84 0.54 -11.37 -5.20
CA VAL A 84 0.41 -12.24 -4.03
C VAL A 84 -1.07 -12.57 -3.78
N MET A 85 -1.96 -11.59 -3.92
CA MET A 85 -3.41 -11.82 -3.87
C MET A 85 -3.83 -12.82 -4.94
N TRP A 86 -3.43 -12.62 -6.20
CA TRP A 86 -3.77 -13.52 -7.30
C TRP A 86 -3.31 -14.95 -7.05
N PHE A 87 -2.11 -15.14 -6.50
CA PHE A 87 -1.60 -16.46 -6.15
C PHE A 87 -2.42 -17.13 -5.02
N MET A 88 -3.00 -16.35 -4.11
CA MET A 88 -3.76 -16.85 -2.95
C MET A 88 -5.25 -17.02 -3.23
N SER A 89 -5.88 -16.12 -3.98
CA SER A 89 -7.31 -16.14 -4.31
C SER A 89 -7.62 -16.83 -5.64
N GLY A 90 -6.61 -17.03 -6.51
CA GLY A 90 -6.76 -17.58 -7.85
C GLY A 90 -7.22 -16.57 -8.91
N THR A 91 -7.56 -15.35 -8.50
CA THR A 91 -8.15 -14.32 -9.38
C THR A 91 -7.45 -12.97 -9.22
N LEU A 92 -7.44 -12.18 -10.30
CA LEU A 92 -6.94 -10.81 -10.24
C LEU A 92 -7.99 -9.92 -9.60
N VAL A 93 -7.81 -9.63 -8.31
CA VAL A 93 -8.78 -8.91 -7.48
C VAL A 93 -9.12 -7.53 -8.04
N LEU A 94 -8.17 -6.84 -8.69
CA LEU A 94 -8.46 -5.56 -9.36
C LEU A 94 -9.47 -5.69 -10.51
N LEU A 95 -9.44 -6.79 -11.26
CA LEU A 95 -10.36 -7.00 -12.39
C LEU A 95 -11.76 -7.36 -11.89
N GLU A 96 -11.84 -8.17 -10.84
CA GLU A 96 -13.10 -8.54 -10.18
C GLU A 96 -13.74 -7.35 -9.42
N SER A 97 -12.93 -6.36 -9.06
CA SER A 97 -13.38 -5.14 -8.37
C SER A 97 -14.49 -4.37 -9.10
N PHE A 98 -14.70 -4.63 -10.40
CA PHE A 98 -15.70 -3.95 -11.23
C PHE A 98 -16.96 -4.77 -11.50
N GLN A 99 -17.05 -6.00 -10.98
CA GLN A 99 -18.15 -6.92 -11.30
C GLN A 99 -19.36 -6.75 -10.37
N GLU A 100 -19.13 -6.38 -9.11
CA GLU A 100 -20.17 -6.28 -8.08
C GLU A 100 -20.18 -4.91 -7.38
N PRO A 101 -21.31 -4.50 -6.77
CA PRO A 101 -21.38 -3.32 -5.92
C PRO A 101 -20.35 -3.37 -4.78
N PHE A 102 -19.73 -2.23 -4.48
CA PHE A 102 -18.61 -2.16 -3.54
C PHE A 102 -18.88 -2.72 -2.14
N TYR A 103 -20.13 -2.71 -1.65
CA TYR A 103 -20.48 -3.24 -0.32
C TYR A 103 -20.50 -4.78 -0.24
N GLU A 104 -20.63 -5.44 -1.38
CA GLU A 104 -20.68 -6.90 -1.52
C GLU A 104 -19.37 -7.43 -2.14
N ASN A 105 -18.62 -6.57 -2.83
CA ASN A 105 -17.42 -6.96 -3.56
C ASN A 105 -16.17 -7.05 -2.67
N ILE A 106 -15.89 -8.26 -2.16
CA ILE A 106 -14.68 -8.57 -1.38
C ILE A 106 -13.40 -8.28 -2.17
N SER A 107 -13.34 -8.70 -3.44
CA SER A 107 -12.20 -8.46 -4.34
C SER A 107 -11.95 -6.96 -4.52
N GLY A 108 -13.03 -6.19 -4.67
CA GLY A 108 -13.03 -4.72 -4.62
C GLY A 108 -12.40 -4.17 -3.36
N ALA A 109 -12.85 -4.64 -2.20
CA ALA A 109 -12.31 -4.20 -0.92
C ALA A 109 -10.81 -4.49 -0.77
N TYR A 110 -10.33 -5.63 -1.28
CA TYR A 110 -8.90 -5.96 -1.30
C TYR A 110 -8.08 -4.97 -2.11
N SER A 111 -8.46 -4.70 -3.37
CA SER A 111 -7.69 -3.82 -4.25
C SER A 111 -7.81 -2.35 -3.83
N PHE A 112 -9.03 -1.87 -3.53
CA PHE A 112 -9.23 -0.46 -3.20
C PHE A 112 -8.57 -0.07 -1.87
N SER A 113 -8.56 -0.94 -0.86
CA SER A 113 -7.86 -0.65 0.41
C SER A 113 -6.35 -0.45 0.20
N SER A 114 -5.76 -1.28 -0.67
CA SER A 114 -4.35 -1.18 -1.06
C SER A 114 -4.08 0.12 -1.86
N ILE A 115 -4.91 0.41 -2.87
CA ILE A 115 -4.79 1.62 -3.69
C ILE A 115 -4.90 2.88 -2.85
N ILE A 116 -5.91 2.99 -1.98
CA ILE A 116 -6.11 4.16 -1.11
C ILE A 116 -4.89 4.36 -0.21
N SER A 117 -4.35 3.29 0.36
CA SER A 117 -3.14 3.34 1.20
C SER A 117 -1.94 3.88 0.44
N LEU A 118 -1.72 3.41 -0.79
CA LEU A 118 -0.63 3.87 -1.65
C LEU A 118 -0.82 5.31 -2.10
N ILE A 119 -2.05 5.76 -2.35
CA ILE A 119 -2.35 7.17 -2.65
C ILE A 119 -1.98 8.06 -1.46
N ILE A 120 -2.32 7.67 -0.24
CA ILE A 120 -1.96 8.43 0.97
C ILE A 120 -0.43 8.51 1.10
N ILE A 121 0.27 7.39 0.92
CA ILE A 121 1.73 7.36 0.97
C ILE A 121 2.34 8.24 -0.14
N LEU A 122 1.78 8.21 -1.35
CA LEU A 122 2.21 9.06 -2.45
C LEU A 122 2.05 10.55 -2.10
N ILE A 123 0.92 10.94 -1.53
CA ILE A 123 0.68 12.31 -1.07
C ILE A 123 1.74 12.71 -0.02
N LEU A 124 2.03 11.85 0.95
CA LEU A 124 3.07 12.08 1.96
C LEU A 124 4.46 12.26 1.35
N VAL A 125 4.81 11.44 0.35
CA VAL A 125 6.07 11.55 -0.41
C VAL A 125 6.15 12.90 -1.11
N LEU A 126 5.07 13.34 -1.77
CA LEU A 126 5.02 14.59 -2.52
C LEU A 126 5.10 15.82 -1.61
N ILE A 127 4.32 15.85 -0.53
CA ILE A 127 4.33 16.95 0.46
C ILE A 127 5.75 17.12 1.03
N LYS A 128 6.37 16.02 1.45
CA LYS A 128 7.72 16.06 2.04
C LYS A 128 8.76 16.55 1.04
N ASN A 129 8.68 16.12 -0.22
CA ASN A 129 9.58 16.59 -1.26
C ASN A 129 9.39 18.08 -1.57
N GLY A 130 8.13 18.55 -1.59
CA GLY A 130 7.81 19.98 -1.75
C GLY A 130 8.39 20.84 -0.63
N LEU A 131 8.27 20.40 0.63
CA LEU A 131 8.86 21.09 1.79
C LEU A 131 10.39 21.17 1.72
N LYS A 132 11.05 20.08 1.27
CA LYS A 132 12.51 20.06 1.09
C LYS A 132 12.97 21.05 0.03
N ASN A 133 12.28 21.13 -1.10
CA ASN A 133 12.60 22.09 -2.15
C ASN A 133 12.45 23.54 -1.68
N LYS A 134 11.37 23.87 -0.94
CA LYS A 134 11.19 25.23 -0.38
C LYS A 134 12.33 25.63 0.56
N LYS A 135 12.78 24.72 1.42
CA LYS A 135 13.90 24.98 2.36
C LYS A 135 15.22 25.26 1.62
N ASN A 136 15.51 24.51 0.56
CA ASN A 136 16.73 24.73 -0.25
C ASN A 136 16.71 26.08 -0.98
N VAL A 137 15.55 26.52 -1.46
CA VAL A 137 15.42 27.84 -2.12
C VAL A 137 15.65 28.98 -1.14
N LEU A 138 15.15 28.87 0.09
CA LEU A 138 15.37 29.88 1.14
C LEU A 138 16.84 29.98 1.56
N GLN A 139 17.56 28.85 1.65
CA GLN A 139 19.00 28.85 1.98
C GLN A 139 19.89 29.41 0.88
N HIS A 140 19.44 29.41 -0.38
CA HIS A 140 20.20 30.01 -1.50
C HIS A 140 19.96 31.51 -1.68
N ARG A 141 19.00 32.11 -0.96
CA ARG A 141 18.69 33.55 -1.01
C ARG A 141 19.28 34.36 0.16
N ILE A 142 19.88 33.68 1.14
CA ILE A 142 20.59 34.26 2.29
C ILE A 142 22.08 34.10 2.02
#